data_AF-A0A9E0XGG5-F1
#
_entry.id   AF-A0A9E0XGG5-F1
#
_cell.length_a   1.000
_cell.length_b   1.000
_cell.length_c   1.000
_cell.angle_alpha   90.00
_cell.angle_beta   90.00
_cell.angle_gamma   90.00
#
_symmetry.space_group_name_H-M   'P 1'
#
loop_
_entity.id
_entity.type
_entity.pdbx_description
1 polymer ?
#
loop_
_entity_poly.entity_id
_entity_poly.type
_entity_poly.pdbx_seq_one_letter_code
_entity_poly.pdbx_strand_id
1 'polypeptide(L)'
;ETSIASQRKTKGPSKSFNRLLQFCDELKADSDSVSLLAHGSDMMVLSEKVDEAISQFQHQISNKPFMALVVSWASDVDAHLASGERLVACILDLIEHGVLPYEDKKSHKFITLSQLQLEDHADVFDAIRSVNEWSVDKQEEYVLIYGQFANKLSELTSGLILEPFDIDRSLTSKRRLPFETYIKILKHLSERERILTKIFYLGGSRSLEEVLSLKIEDIDFTNHTLYISEEPIVYPKHVFHDLKYFIGRRTKGFVFTGRSGDKIDHTVPYRALKLIISKLDLDPAFTFKDFVKNV
;
A
#
# COMPACT_ATOMS: atom_id res chain seq x y z
N GLU A 1 33.41 3.30 34.93
CA GLU A 1 33.65 2.76 33.57
C GLU A 1 33.48 1.25 33.62
N THR A 2 32.32 0.75 33.23
CA THR A 2 32.03 -0.69 33.22
C THR A 2 31.46 -1.03 31.85
N SER A 3 32.35 -1.53 31.00
CA SER A 3 32.08 -2.00 29.65
C SER A 3 31.28 -3.30 29.70
N ILE A 4 30.03 -3.26 29.24
CA ILE A 4 29.21 -4.45 29.00
C ILE A 4 29.38 -4.81 27.52
N ALA A 5 30.37 -5.65 27.24
CA ALA A 5 30.49 -6.33 25.96
C ALA A 5 29.41 -7.43 25.88
N SER A 6 28.29 -7.13 25.23
CA SER A 6 27.29 -8.12 24.85
C SER A 6 27.87 -9.05 23.79
N GLN A 7 28.33 -10.23 24.21
CA GLN A 7 28.65 -11.33 23.30
C GLN A 7 27.34 -11.79 22.62
N ARG A 8 27.14 -11.36 21.37
CA ARG A 8 26.17 -11.98 20.46
C ARG A 8 26.61 -13.41 20.21
N LYS A 9 26.03 -14.37 20.95
CA LYS A 9 26.00 -15.78 20.55
C LYS A 9 25.33 -15.83 19.19
N THR A 10 26.10 -16.09 18.15
CA THR A 10 25.58 -16.47 16.83
C THR A 10 24.72 -17.71 17.06
N LYS A 11 23.39 -17.57 16.90
CA LYS A 11 22.50 -18.73 16.86
C LYS A 11 23.01 -19.60 15.72
N GLY A 12 23.49 -20.80 16.06
CA GLY A 12 23.92 -21.77 15.08
C GLY A 12 22.82 -22.04 14.04
N PRO A 13 23.19 -22.60 12.88
CA PRO A 13 22.24 -22.95 11.83
C PRO A 13 21.03 -23.70 12.39
N SER A 14 19.84 -23.37 11.87
CA SER A 14 18.59 -23.99 12.32
C SER A 14 18.67 -25.52 12.17
N LYS A 15 17.94 -26.27 13.00
CA LYS A 15 17.87 -27.74 12.89
C LYS A 15 17.47 -28.20 11.47
N SER A 16 16.63 -27.43 10.79
CA SER A 16 16.21 -27.69 9.41
C SER A 16 17.36 -27.48 8.42
N PHE A 17 18.21 -26.46 8.62
CA PHE A 17 19.38 -26.21 7.79
C PHE A 17 20.46 -27.29 7.97
N ASN A 18 20.70 -27.74 9.19
CA ASN A 18 21.63 -28.85 9.44
C ASN A 18 21.12 -30.18 8.84
N ARG A 19 19.79 -30.40 8.82
CA ARG A 19 19.19 -31.55 8.11
C ARG A 19 19.35 -31.46 6.61
N LEU A 20 19.21 -30.26 6.04
CA LEU A 20 19.42 -30.03 4.61
C LEU A 20 20.90 -30.27 4.22
N LEU A 21 21.85 -29.76 5.02
CA LEU A 21 23.27 -30.00 4.80
C LEU A 21 23.61 -31.49 4.90
N GLN A 22 23.10 -32.18 5.92
CA GLN A 22 23.31 -33.61 6.08
C GLN A 22 22.71 -34.41 4.91
N PHE A 23 21.52 -34.04 4.43
CA PHE A 23 20.92 -34.63 3.23
C PHE A 23 21.81 -34.40 2.00
N CYS A 24 22.35 -33.19 1.82
CA CYS A 24 23.26 -32.89 0.72
C CYS A 24 24.59 -33.65 0.80
N ASP A 25 25.13 -33.84 2.01
CA ASP A 25 26.38 -34.58 2.25
C ASP A 25 26.21 -36.10 2.04
N GLU A 26 24.98 -36.61 2.18
CA GLU A 26 24.62 -38.02 1.98
C GLU A 26 24.35 -38.38 0.51
N LEU A 27 24.25 -37.38 -0.40
CA LEU A 27 24.02 -37.61 -1.83
C LEU A 27 25.27 -38.14 -2.56
N LYS A 28 25.16 -39.33 -3.15
CA LYS A 28 26.11 -39.93 -4.10
C LYS A 28 25.74 -39.54 -5.54
N ALA A 29 26.64 -38.82 -6.21
CA ALA A 29 26.41 -38.17 -7.50
C ALA A 29 25.73 -39.02 -8.61
N ASP A 30 26.02 -40.32 -8.69
CA ASP A 30 25.54 -41.16 -9.81
C ASP A 30 24.27 -41.99 -9.48
N SER A 31 24.10 -42.46 -8.24
CA SER A 31 22.87 -43.19 -7.85
C SER A 31 21.73 -42.23 -7.50
N ASP A 32 22.08 -41.08 -6.94
CA ASP A 32 21.10 -40.18 -6.35
C ASP A 32 20.65 -39.12 -7.35
N SER A 33 21.37 -38.92 -8.46
CA SER A 33 20.90 -38.09 -9.58
C SER A 33 19.66 -38.71 -10.26
N VAL A 34 19.64 -40.02 -10.50
CA VAL A 34 18.47 -40.72 -11.05
C VAL A 34 17.30 -40.68 -10.06
N SER A 35 17.58 -40.90 -8.76
CA SER A 35 16.56 -40.79 -7.71
C SER A 35 16.02 -39.36 -7.59
N LEU A 36 16.88 -38.34 -7.56
CA LEU A 36 16.47 -36.93 -7.52
C LEU A 36 15.71 -36.49 -8.76
N LEU A 37 16.08 -36.97 -9.94
CA LEU A 37 15.34 -36.72 -11.19
C LEU A 37 13.96 -37.40 -11.17
N ALA A 38 13.87 -38.62 -10.64
CA ALA A 38 12.58 -39.30 -10.45
C ALA A 38 11.70 -38.56 -9.41
N HIS A 39 12.26 -38.15 -8.27
CA HIS A 39 11.56 -37.34 -7.29
C HIS A 39 11.19 -35.95 -7.84
N GLY A 40 12.02 -35.38 -8.72
CA GLY A 40 11.72 -34.14 -9.43
C GLY A 40 10.55 -34.30 -10.39
N SER A 41 10.50 -35.40 -11.15
CA SER A 41 9.36 -35.75 -12.00
C SER A 41 8.09 -35.98 -11.17
N ASP A 42 8.19 -36.69 -10.05
CA ASP A 42 7.06 -36.92 -9.14
C ASP A 42 6.57 -35.61 -8.52
N MET A 43 7.49 -34.70 -8.15
CA MET A 43 7.16 -33.36 -7.67
C MET A 43 6.46 -32.53 -8.74
N MET A 44 6.90 -32.59 -10.00
CA MET A 44 6.22 -31.89 -11.10
C MET A 44 4.79 -32.41 -11.29
N VAL A 45 4.61 -33.74 -11.33
CA VAL A 45 3.27 -34.36 -11.46
C VAL A 45 2.37 -34.00 -10.27
N LEU A 46 2.92 -33.96 -9.05
CA LEU A 46 2.18 -33.52 -7.87
C LEU A 46 1.81 -32.03 -7.94
N SER A 47 2.73 -31.17 -8.41
CA SER A 47 2.47 -29.74 -8.63
C SER A 47 1.32 -29.54 -9.61
N GLU A 48 1.36 -30.21 -10.76
CA GLU A 48 0.29 -30.12 -11.77
C GLU A 48 -1.08 -30.54 -11.20
N LYS A 49 -1.13 -31.61 -10.40
CA LYS A 49 -2.37 -32.04 -9.73
C LYS A 49 -2.88 -31.03 -8.71
N VAL A 50 -1.97 -30.36 -7.99
CA VAL A 50 -2.34 -29.29 -7.05
C VAL A 50 -2.89 -28.09 -7.81
N ASP A 51 -2.24 -27.68 -8.90
CA ASP A 51 -2.68 -26.56 -9.74
C ASP A 51 -4.05 -26.84 -10.39
N GLU A 52 -4.30 -28.08 -10.81
CA GLU A 52 -5.61 -28.51 -11.32
C GLU A 52 -6.68 -28.45 -10.21
N ALA A 53 -6.37 -28.96 -9.00
CA ALA A 53 -7.29 -28.93 -7.88
C ALA A 53 -7.62 -27.49 -7.44
N ILE A 54 -6.63 -26.59 -7.42
CA ILE A 54 -6.82 -25.16 -7.16
C ILE A 54 -7.73 -24.57 -8.24
N SER A 55 -7.46 -24.82 -9.52
CA SER A 55 -8.28 -24.31 -10.63
C SER A 55 -9.73 -24.78 -10.53
N GLN A 56 -9.96 -26.06 -10.20
CA GLN A 56 -11.30 -26.60 -9.98
C GLN A 56 -12.01 -25.94 -8.80
N PHE A 57 -11.31 -25.74 -7.68
CA PHE A 57 -11.85 -25.04 -6.51
C PHE A 57 -12.22 -23.59 -6.83
N GLN A 58 -11.30 -22.84 -7.46
CA GLN A 58 -11.53 -21.46 -7.90
C GLN A 58 -12.76 -21.37 -8.82
N HIS A 59 -12.91 -22.30 -9.76
CA HIS A 59 -14.09 -22.37 -10.63
C HIS A 59 -15.38 -22.60 -9.84
N GLN A 60 -15.38 -23.48 -8.84
CA GLN A 60 -16.55 -23.78 -8.00
C GLN A 60 -16.98 -22.58 -7.15
N ILE A 61 -16.04 -21.77 -6.66
CA ILE A 61 -16.34 -20.62 -5.81
C ILE A 61 -16.61 -19.33 -6.61
N SER A 62 -16.19 -19.26 -7.87
CA SER A 62 -16.28 -18.06 -8.73
C SER A 62 -17.66 -17.39 -8.75
N ASN A 63 -18.73 -18.18 -8.75
CA ASN A 63 -20.11 -17.68 -8.80
C ASN A 63 -20.72 -17.40 -7.42
N LYS A 64 -19.95 -17.54 -6.33
CA LYS A 64 -20.41 -17.20 -4.99
C LYS A 64 -20.43 -15.68 -4.83
N PRO A 65 -21.43 -15.12 -4.11
CA PRO A 65 -21.44 -13.70 -3.78
C PRO A 65 -20.22 -13.31 -2.95
N PHE A 66 -19.61 -12.15 -3.25
CA PHE A 66 -18.52 -11.56 -2.47
C PHE A 66 -18.88 -11.43 -0.98
N MET A 67 -20.12 -11.06 -0.69
CA MET A 67 -20.64 -10.96 0.68
C MET A 67 -20.56 -12.27 1.47
N ALA A 68 -20.59 -13.43 0.82
CA ALA A 68 -20.42 -14.70 1.52
C ALA A 68 -19.01 -14.82 2.14
N LEU A 69 -17.98 -14.30 1.47
CA LEU A 69 -16.62 -14.26 2.02
C LEU A 69 -16.47 -13.22 3.12
N VAL A 70 -17.13 -12.06 2.99
CA VAL A 70 -17.17 -11.04 4.07
C VAL A 70 -17.77 -11.66 5.33
N VAL A 71 -18.87 -12.39 5.22
CA VAL A 71 -19.53 -13.08 6.35
C VAL A 71 -18.67 -14.21 6.91
N SER A 72 -18.03 -15.00 6.05
CA SER A 72 -17.10 -16.05 6.48
C SER A 72 -15.94 -15.46 7.27
N TRP A 73 -15.31 -14.41 6.74
CA TRP A 73 -14.24 -13.69 7.43
C TRP A 73 -14.73 -13.10 8.75
N ALA A 74 -15.87 -12.43 8.76
CA ALA A 74 -16.47 -11.86 9.97
C ALA A 74 -16.77 -12.90 11.05
N SER A 75 -16.97 -14.16 10.66
CA SER A 75 -17.16 -15.28 11.61
C SER A 75 -15.82 -15.82 12.14
N ASP A 76 -14.73 -15.66 11.38
CA ASP A 76 -13.38 -16.10 11.75
C ASP A 76 -12.64 -15.09 12.63
N VAL A 77 -12.80 -13.78 12.37
CA VAL A 77 -12.39 -12.76 13.33
C VAL A 77 -13.33 -12.88 14.52
N ASP A 78 -12.77 -13.01 15.72
CA ASP A 78 -13.55 -13.11 16.96
C ASP A 78 -14.35 -11.83 17.19
N ALA A 79 -15.50 -11.73 16.52
CA ALA A 79 -16.40 -10.58 16.53
C ALA A 79 -17.08 -10.42 17.89
N HIS A 80 -16.84 -11.33 18.83
CA HIS A 80 -17.23 -11.18 20.23
C HIS A 80 -16.22 -10.34 21.03
N LEU A 81 -15.04 -10.08 20.46
CA LEU A 81 -14.07 -9.12 20.98
C LEU A 81 -14.24 -7.78 20.28
N ALA A 82 -14.10 -6.68 21.03
CA ALA A 82 -14.21 -5.31 20.50
C ALA A 82 -13.26 -5.03 19.32
N SER A 83 -12.12 -5.74 19.26
CA SER A 83 -11.20 -5.67 18.12
C SER A 83 -11.80 -6.31 16.86
N GLY A 84 -12.50 -7.43 16.97
CA GLY A 84 -13.17 -8.09 15.84
C GLY A 84 -14.33 -7.26 15.30
N GLU A 85 -15.17 -6.73 16.20
CA GLU A 85 -16.28 -5.83 15.82
C GLU A 85 -15.78 -4.63 15.02
N ARG A 86 -14.66 -4.02 15.44
CA ARG A 86 -14.04 -2.88 14.74
C ARG A 86 -13.60 -3.25 13.32
N LEU A 87 -12.98 -4.42 13.13
CA LEU A 87 -12.54 -4.88 11.81
C LEU A 87 -13.74 -5.09 10.87
N VAL A 88 -14.79 -5.74 11.35
CA VAL A 88 -16.02 -5.96 10.57
C VAL A 88 -16.71 -4.64 10.23
N ALA A 89 -16.86 -3.74 11.21
CA ALA A 89 -17.45 -2.42 11.01
C ALA A 89 -16.68 -1.60 9.96
N CYS A 90 -15.35 -1.70 9.94
CA CYS A 90 -14.52 -1.04 8.93
C CYS A 90 -14.84 -1.53 7.50
N ILE A 91 -14.97 -2.84 7.29
CA ILE A 91 -15.30 -3.38 5.96
C ILE A 91 -16.72 -2.99 5.53
N LEU A 92 -17.68 -2.97 6.46
CA LEU A 92 -19.02 -2.48 6.19
C LEU A 92 -19.04 -0.99 5.84
N ASP A 93 -18.25 -0.16 6.54
CA ASP A 93 -18.12 1.27 6.25
C ASP A 93 -17.53 1.51 4.85
N LEU A 94 -16.55 0.69 4.42
CA LEU A 94 -16.00 0.71 3.06
C LEU A 94 -17.06 0.38 1.99
N ILE A 95 -17.96 -0.55 2.28
CA ILE A 95 -19.08 -0.90 1.40
C ILE A 95 -20.08 0.26 1.31
N GLU A 96 -20.44 0.85 2.45
CA GLU A 96 -21.37 1.98 2.54
C GLU A 96 -20.85 3.22 1.79
N HIS A 97 -19.55 3.50 1.90
CA HIS A 97 -18.89 4.59 1.16
C HIS A 97 -18.66 4.26 -0.32
N GLY A 98 -19.06 3.08 -0.79
CA GLY A 98 -18.91 2.65 -2.19
C GLY A 98 -17.46 2.42 -2.62
N VAL A 99 -16.54 2.28 -1.66
CA VAL A 99 -15.13 1.90 -1.91
C VAL A 99 -15.06 0.43 -2.30
N LEU A 100 -15.80 -0.42 -1.60
CA LEU A 100 -15.96 -1.83 -1.94
C LEU A 100 -17.31 -2.07 -2.63
N PRO A 101 -17.32 -2.63 -3.84
CA PRO A 101 -18.56 -2.90 -4.54
C PRO A 101 -19.18 -4.20 -3.98
N TYR A 102 -20.46 -4.15 -3.61
CA TYR A 102 -21.20 -5.32 -3.10
C TYR A 102 -22.38 -5.73 -3.99
N GLU A 103 -22.87 -4.80 -4.82
CA GLU A 103 -24.04 -4.97 -5.68
C GLU A 103 -23.77 -4.37 -7.06
N ASP A 104 -24.16 -5.08 -8.12
CA ASP A 104 -24.16 -4.55 -9.47
C ASP A 104 -25.30 -3.54 -9.62
N LYS A 105 -24.91 -2.27 -9.82
CA LYS A 105 -25.82 -1.13 -9.97
C LYS A 105 -26.87 -1.31 -11.07
N LYS A 106 -26.62 -2.13 -12.10
CA LYS A 106 -27.56 -2.34 -13.21
C LYS A 106 -28.55 -3.45 -12.90
N SER A 107 -28.08 -4.57 -12.36
CA SER A 107 -28.90 -5.77 -12.16
C SER A 107 -29.49 -5.90 -10.76
N HIS A 108 -29.04 -5.07 -9.82
CA HIS A 108 -29.38 -5.14 -8.39
C HIS A 108 -29.08 -6.51 -7.76
N LYS A 109 -28.07 -7.20 -8.29
CA LYS A 109 -27.61 -8.50 -7.80
C LYS A 109 -26.29 -8.35 -7.07
N PHE A 110 -26.06 -9.20 -6.07
CA PHE A 110 -24.77 -9.27 -5.41
C PHE A 110 -23.67 -9.62 -6.40
N ILE A 111 -22.55 -8.90 -6.28
CA ILE A 111 -21.36 -9.13 -7.09
C ILE A 111 -20.77 -10.49 -6.72
N THR A 112 -20.48 -11.31 -7.72
CA THR A 112 -19.80 -12.60 -7.53
C THR A 112 -18.28 -12.40 -7.44
N LEU A 113 -17.55 -13.40 -6.94
CA LEU A 113 -16.08 -13.36 -6.91
C LEU A 113 -15.48 -13.16 -8.30
N SER A 114 -16.05 -13.83 -9.31
CA SER A 114 -15.63 -13.67 -10.71
C SER A 114 -15.90 -12.27 -11.30
N GLN A 115 -16.92 -11.55 -10.79
CA GLN A 115 -17.23 -10.19 -11.20
C GLN A 115 -16.43 -9.14 -10.45
N LEU A 116 -15.99 -9.45 -9.23
CA LEU A 116 -15.23 -8.55 -8.39
C LEU A 116 -13.90 -8.14 -9.06
N GLN A 117 -13.32 -9.03 -9.89
CA GLN A 117 -12.12 -8.81 -10.71
C GLN A 117 -11.08 -7.88 -10.06
N LEU A 118 -10.80 -8.10 -8.78
CA LEU A 118 -9.72 -7.43 -8.05
C LEU A 118 -8.41 -8.11 -8.42
N GLU A 119 -8.01 -7.98 -9.67
CA GLU A 119 -6.65 -8.37 -10.11
C GLU A 119 -5.61 -7.43 -9.49
N ASP A 120 -6.00 -6.21 -9.12
CA ASP A 120 -5.17 -5.28 -8.37
C ASP A 120 -5.95 -4.59 -7.24
N HIS A 121 -5.44 -4.71 -6.02
CA HIS A 121 -5.98 -4.06 -4.83
C HIS A 121 -5.57 -2.58 -4.72
N ALA A 122 -4.65 -2.10 -5.57
CA ALA A 122 -4.18 -0.71 -5.58
C ALA A 122 -5.33 0.29 -5.70
N ASP A 123 -6.33 0.01 -6.55
CA ASP A 123 -7.48 0.89 -6.74
C ASP A 123 -8.34 1.03 -5.47
N VAL A 124 -8.41 -0.03 -4.65
CA VAL A 124 -9.12 0.04 -3.37
C VAL A 124 -8.30 0.84 -2.36
N PHE A 125 -6.99 0.64 -2.28
CA PHE A 125 -6.13 1.45 -1.42
C PHE A 125 -6.19 2.95 -1.77
N ASP A 126 -6.14 3.27 -3.06
CA ASP A 126 -6.30 4.64 -3.56
C ASP A 126 -7.68 5.20 -3.23
N ALA A 127 -8.75 4.42 -3.39
CA ALA A 127 -10.10 4.84 -3.03
C ALA A 127 -10.24 5.13 -1.53
N ILE A 128 -9.66 4.30 -0.66
CA ILE A 128 -9.61 4.55 0.79
C ILE A 128 -8.90 5.87 1.10
N ARG A 129 -7.73 6.09 0.51
CA ARG A 129 -6.91 7.31 0.71
C ARG A 129 -7.54 8.57 0.10
N SER A 130 -8.54 8.41 -0.77
CA SER A 130 -9.25 9.50 -1.44
C SER A 130 -10.52 9.95 -0.72
N VAL A 131 -10.95 9.30 0.36
CA VAL A 131 -12.14 9.74 1.12
C VAL A 131 -11.82 11.00 1.91
N ASN A 132 -12.22 12.16 1.41
CA ASN A 132 -11.85 13.48 1.93
C ASN A 132 -12.40 13.77 3.33
N GLU A 133 -13.53 13.16 3.69
CA GLU A 133 -14.18 13.31 4.99
C GLU A 133 -13.40 12.60 6.11
N TRP A 134 -12.50 11.68 5.76
CA TRP A 134 -11.73 10.90 6.71
C TRP A 134 -10.41 11.59 7.08
N SER A 135 -10.04 11.48 8.36
CA SER A 135 -8.71 11.90 8.79
C SER A 135 -7.65 10.97 8.21
N VAL A 136 -6.41 11.46 8.11
CA VAL A 136 -5.26 10.62 7.66
C VAL A 136 -5.10 9.38 8.55
N ASP A 137 -5.37 9.50 9.86
CA ASP A 137 -5.43 8.37 10.78
C ASP A 137 -6.44 7.32 10.34
N LYS A 138 -7.69 7.75 10.08
CA LYS A 138 -8.76 6.85 9.68
C LYS A 138 -8.47 6.21 8.32
N GLN A 139 -7.99 6.98 7.35
CA GLN A 139 -7.61 6.47 6.02
C GLN A 139 -6.55 5.36 6.12
N GLU A 140 -5.45 5.61 6.84
CA GLU A 140 -4.37 4.61 6.95
C GLU A 140 -4.74 3.42 7.85
N GLU A 141 -5.59 3.62 8.85
CA GLU A 141 -6.18 2.51 9.58
C GLU A 141 -7.01 1.62 8.64
N TYR A 142 -7.85 2.22 7.79
CA TYR A 142 -8.71 1.48 6.87
C TYR A 142 -7.90 0.74 5.81
N VAL A 143 -6.80 1.33 5.32
CA VAL A 143 -5.82 0.66 4.44
C VAL A 143 -5.28 -0.60 5.11
N LEU A 144 -4.86 -0.51 6.38
CA LEU A 144 -4.28 -1.65 7.09
C LEU A 144 -5.31 -2.76 7.33
N ILE A 145 -6.53 -2.40 7.74
CA ILE A 145 -7.62 -3.35 7.97
C ILE A 145 -8.03 -4.01 6.66
N TYR A 146 -8.17 -3.22 5.59
CA TYR A 146 -8.46 -3.76 4.27
C TYR A 146 -7.37 -4.71 3.77
N GLY A 147 -6.08 -4.37 3.98
CA GLY A 147 -4.98 -5.27 3.64
C GLY A 147 -5.03 -6.60 4.40
N GLN A 148 -5.41 -6.60 5.68
CA GLN A 148 -5.60 -7.84 6.45
C GLN A 148 -6.77 -8.67 5.88
N PHE A 149 -7.87 -8.01 5.58
CA PHE A 149 -9.04 -8.64 4.96
C PHE A 149 -8.71 -9.23 3.59
N ALA A 150 -8.05 -8.47 2.71
CA ALA A 150 -7.68 -8.92 1.37
C ALA A 150 -6.67 -10.09 1.38
N ASN A 151 -5.70 -10.09 2.30
CA ASN A 151 -4.84 -11.27 2.51
C ASN A 151 -5.67 -12.50 2.88
N LYS A 152 -6.65 -12.34 3.79
CA LYS A 152 -7.50 -13.45 4.18
C LYS A 152 -8.41 -13.93 3.05
N LEU A 153 -8.89 -13.02 2.20
CA LEU A 153 -9.63 -13.39 0.98
C LEU A 153 -8.75 -14.19 0.02
N SER A 154 -7.50 -13.80 -0.18
CA SER A 154 -6.57 -14.54 -1.04
C SER A 154 -6.38 -15.98 -0.54
N GLU A 155 -6.16 -16.16 0.77
CA GLU A 155 -6.08 -17.49 1.39
C GLU A 155 -7.36 -18.32 1.17
N LEU A 156 -8.53 -17.74 1.52
CA LEU A 156 -9.82 -18.43 1.45
C LEU A 156 -10.23 -18.80 0.02
N THR A 157 -9.74 -18.05 -0.96
CA THR A 157 -10.04 -18.27 -2.37
C THR A 157 -8.92 -18.97 -3.13
N SER A 158 -7.87 -19.40 -2.43
CA SER A 158 -6.66 -20.01 -3.02
C SER A 158 -6.11 -19.18 -4.18
N GLY A 159 -6.05 -17.86 -4.01
CA GLY A 159 -5.51 -16.93 -5.00
C GLY A 159 -6.44 -16.55 -6.16
N LEU A 160 -7.73 -16.88 -6.13
CA LEU A 160 -8.69 -16.30 -7.09
C LEU A 160 -8.77 -14.78 -6.93
N ILE A 161 -8.75 -14.32 -5.68
CA ILE A 161 -8.45 -12.94 -5.31
C ILE A 161 -6.97 -12.90 -4.95
N LEU A 162 -6.20 -12.01 -5.55
CA LEU A 162 -4.75 -11.96 -5.33
C LEU A 162 -4.40 -11.38 -3.95
N GLU A 163 -3.17 -11.58 -3.53
CA GLU A 163 -2.68 -10.91 -2.32
C GLU A 163 -2.63 -9.39 -2.53
N PRO A 164 -3.04 -8.59 -1.54
CA PRO A 164 -2.99 -7.15 -1.63
C PRO A 164 -1.55 -6.63 -1.66
N PHE A 165 -1.28 -5.70 -2.57
CA PHE A 165 0.01 -5.02 -2.66
C PHE A 165 -0.16 -3.50 -2.51
N ASP A 166 0.28 -2.95 -1.37
CA ASP A 166 0.28 -1.50 -1.15
C ASP A 166 1.50 -0.87 -1.83
N ILE A 167 1.26 -0.35 -3.05
CA ILE A 167 2.27 0.27 -3.90
C ILE A 167 3.00 1.40 -3.16
N ASP A 168 2.31 2.22 -2.38
CA ASP A 168 2.92 3.37 -1.71
C ASP A 168 3.95 2.94 -0.67
N ARG A 169 3.59 1.96 0.18
CA ARG A 169 4.51 1.39 1.17
C ARG A 169 5.67 0.67 0.51
N SER A 170 5.41 -0.02 -0.60
CA SER A 170 6.44 -0.76 -1.33
C SER A 170 7.46 0.17 -2.00
N LEU A 171 7.00 1.17 -2.76
CA LEU A 171 7.86 2.15 -3.44
C LEU A 171 8.71 2.95 -2.45
N THR A 172 8.18 3.20 -1.26
CA THR A 172 8.85 4.00 -0.23
C THR A 172 9.60 3.17 0.81
N SER A 173 9.60 1.84 0.70
CA SER A 173 10.25 0.93 1.66
C SER A 173 11.75 1.18 1.84
N LYS A 174 12.42 1.74 0.82
CA LYS A 174 13.85 2.09 0.83
C LYS A 174 14.12 3.53 1.25
N ARG A 175 13.10 4.33 1.58
CA ARG A 175 13.27 5.71 2.02
C ARG A 175 13.91 5.75 3.41
N ARG A 176 14.77 6.74 3.63
CA ARG A 176 15.34 7.03 4.95
C ARG A 176 14.28 7.44 5.96
N LEU A 177 13.22 8.12 5.51
CA LEU A 177 12.05 8.42 6.33
C LEU A 177 11.05 7.26 6.20
N PRO A 178 10.80 6.49 7.29
CA PRO A 178 9.81 5.40 7.25
C PRO A 178 8.40 5.91 6.96
N PHE A 179 7.59 5.07 6.31
CA PHE A 179 6.23 5.40 5.91
C PHE A 179 5.37 5.83 7.12
N GLU A 180 5.51 5.16 8.25
CA GLU A 180 4.78 5.45 9.48
C GLU A 180 5.11 6.85 10.03
N THR A 181 6.37 7.28 9.92
CA THR A 181 6.79 8.62 10.33
C THR A 181 6.28 9.67 9.35
N TYR A 182 6.30 9.37 8.06
CA TYR A 182 5.67 10.21 7.03
C TYR A 182 4.17 10.43 7.29
N ILE A 183 3.43 9.36 7.60
CA ILE A 183 2.01 9.43 7.96
C ILE A 183 1.78 10.29 9.22
N LYS A 184 2.67 10.19 10.23
CA LYS A 184 2.62 11.08 11.41
C LYS A 184 2.81 12.56 11.03
N ILE A 185 3.72 12.86 10.10
CA ILE A 185 3.90 14.23 9.59
C ILE A 185 2.63 14.72 8.90
N LEU A 186 2.04 13.92 8.00
CA LEU A 186 0.84 14.32 7.25
C LEU A 186 -0.34 14.73 8.15
N LYS A 187 -0.53 14.06 9.29
CA LYS A 187 -1.64 14.32 10.23
C LYS A 187 -1.64 15.73 10.80
N HIS A 188 -0.49 16.38 10.86
CA HIS A 188 -0.34 17.71 11.45
C HIS A 188 -0.20 18.83 10.41
N LEU A 189 -0.13 18.50 9.13
CA LEU A 189 -0.02 19.48 8.06
C LEU A 189 -1.41 19.99 7.63
N SER A 190 -1.46 21.23 7.17
CA SER A 190 -2.66 21.71 6.47
C SER A 190 -2.79 21.01 5.12
N GLU A 191 -3.97 21.07 4.51
CA GLU A 191 -4.25 20.46 3.21
C GLU A 191 -3.17 20.77 2.15
N ARG A 192 -2.79 22.05 2.01
CA ARG A 192 -1.77 22.47 1.05
C ARG A 192 -0.43 21.81 1.30
N GLU A 193 0.05 21.83 2.55
CA GLU A 193 1.34 21.24 2.88
C GLU A 193 1.32 19.72 2.83
N ARG A 194 0.18 19.09 3.12
CA ARG A 194 -0.02 17.65 2.96
C ARG A 194 0.12 17.23 1.49
N ILE A 195 -0.47 17.97 0.56
CA ILE A 195 -0.32 17.71 -0.88
C ILE A 195 1.15 17.88 -1.31
N LEU A 196 1.81 18.96 -0.90
CA LEU A 196 3.24 19.16 -1.16
C LEU A 196 4.06 17.98 -0.65
N THR A 197 3.85 17.57 0.59
CA THR A 197 4.57 16.46 1.21
C THR A 197 4.27 15.12 0.51
N LYS A 198 3.04 14.86 0.05
CA LYS A 198 2.70 13.70 -0.79
C LYS A 198 3.50 13.70 -2.09
N ILE A 199 3.54 14.83 -2.80
CA ILE A 199 4.32 14.98 -4.04
C ILE A 199 5.81 14.69 -3.80
N PHE A 200 6.41 15.21 -2.73
CA PHE A 200 7.82 14.91 -2.43
C PHE A 200 8.05 13.45 -2.06
N TYR A 201 7.19 12.86 -1.23
CA TYR A 201 7.47 11.54 -0.66
C TYR A 201 7.21 10.40 -1.64
N LEU A 202 6.07 10.46 -2.33
CA LEU A 202 5.62 9.44 -3.30
C LEU A 202 6.21 9.68 -4.69
N GLY A 203 6.71 10.88 -4.95
CA GLY A 203 7.37 11.22 -6.21
C GLY A 203 8.85 10.88 -6.25
N GLY A 204 9.52 11.43 -7.26
CA GLY A 204 10.97 11.39 -7.38
C GLY A 204 11.67 12.57 -6.71
N SER A 205 13.00 12.60 -6.84
CA SER A 205 13.81 13.76 -6.44
C SER A 205 13.39 15.00 -7.25
N ARG A 206 12.85 16.00 -6.55
CA ARG A 206 12.51 17.32 -7.10
C ARG A 206 12.95 18.41 -6.13
N SER A 207 13.27 19.58 -6.66
CA SER A 207 13.54 20.77 -5.86
C SER A 207 12.23 21.37 -5.35
N LEU A 208 12.31 22.13 -4.25
CA LEU A 208 11.16 22.86 -3.73
C LEU A 208 10.60 23.83 -4.77
N GLU A 209 11.49 24.54 -5.47
CA GLU A 209 11.12 25.55 -6.44
C GLU A 209 10.35 24.98 -7.64
N GLU A 210 10.75 23.79 -8.12
CA GLU A 210 10.06 23.09 -9.20
C GLU A 210 8.62 22.74 -8.81
N VAL A 211 8.41 22.18 -7.61
CA VAL A 211 7.08 21.78 -7.14
C VAL A 211 6.21 23.02 -6.86
N LEU A 212 6.77 24.08 -6.27
CA LEU A 212 6.03 25.31 -6.01
C LEU A 212 5.67 26.07 -7.29
N SER A 213 6.43 25.87 -8.37
CA SER A 213 6.19 26.48 -9.67
C SER A 213 5.25 25.66 -10.57
N LEU A 214 4.78 24.49 -10.11
CA LEU A 214 3.83 23.65 -10.84
C LEU A 214 2.58 24.44 -11.18
N LYS A 215 2.20 24.43 -12.46
CA LYS A 215 0.96 25.05 -12.94
C LYS A 215 -0.11 23.99 -13.21
N ILE A 216 -1.36 24.42 -13.22
CA ILE A 216 -2.51 23.54 -13.44
C ILE A 216 -2.46 22.94 -14.85
N GLU A 217 -1.98 23.69 -15.84
CA GLU A 217 -1.75 23.21 -17.20
C GLU A 217 -0.67 22.12 -17.32
N ASP A 218 0.17 21.94 -16.30
CA ASP A 218 1.23 20.92 -16.26
C ASP A 218 0.75 19.59 -15.62
N ILE A 219 -0.56 19.45 -15.39
CA ILE A 219 -1.17 18.29 -14.73
C ILE A 219 -2.03 17.50 -15.72
N ASP A 220 -1.65 16.26 -15.97
CA ASP A 220 -2.52 15.30 -16.65
C ASP A 220 -3.28 14.45 -15.64
N PHE A 221 -4.52 14.89 -15.35
CA PHE A 221 -5.44 14.17 -14.47
C PHE A 221 -5.93 12.83 -15.04
N THR A 222 -5.76 12.57 -16.34
CA THR A 222 -6.20 11.31 -16.97
C THR A 222 -5.16 10.23 -16.72
N ASN A 223 -3.88 10.54 -16.97
CA ASN A 223 -2.77 9.62 -16.78
C ASN A 223 -2.10 9.74 -15.42
N HIS A 224 -2.65 10.55 -14.52
CA HIS A 224 -2.08 10.82 -13.20
C HIS A 224 -0.59 11.22 -13.28
N THR A 225 -0.25 12.10 -14.22
CA THR A 225 1.12 12.53 -14.50
C THR A 225 1.31 14.03 -14.19
N LEU A 226 2.39 14.37 -13.48
CA LEU A 226 2.83 15.76 -13.30
C LEU A 226 4.03 16.04 -14.20
N TYR A 227 3.94 17.09 -15.01
CA TYR A 227 5.02 17.58 -15.87
C TYR A 227 5.82 18.65 -15.13
N ILE A 228 6.58 18.20 -14.12
CA ILE A 228 7.48 19.06 -13.35
C ILE A 228 8.87 18.98 -13.99
N SER A 229 9.31 20.05 -14.64
CA SER A 229 10.60 20.10 -15.36
C SER A 229 10.63 19.18 -16.59
N GLU A 230 11.79 18.66 -16.98
CA GLU A 230 12.01 17.88 -18.21
C GLU A 230 11.41 16.47 -18.17
N GLU A 231 11.17 15.90 -16.98
CA GLU A 231 10.74 14.50 -16.84
C GLU A 231 9.34 14.37 -16.19
N PRO A 232 8.37 13.74 -16.89
CA PRO A 232 7.06 13.44 -16.33
C PRO A 232 7.16 12.40 -15.21
N ILE A 233 6.37 12.57 -14.15
CA ILE A 233 6.24 11.58 -13.07
C ILE A 233 4.79 11.19 -12.90
N VAL A 234 4.53 9.88 -12.88
CA VAL A 234 3.23 9.28 -12.53
C VAL A 234 3.11 9.20 -11.00
N TYR A 235 1.98 9.63 -10.45
CA TYR A 235 1.66 9.48 -9.03
C TYR A 235 0.40 8.62 -8.81
N PRO A 236 0.21 8.08 -7.59
CA PRO A 236 -1.02 7.41 -7.19
C PRO A 236 -2.27 8.29 -7.37
N LYS A 237 -3.43 7.66 -7.61
CA LYS A 237 -4.68 8.37 -7.93
C LYS A 237 -5.11 9.28 -6.78
N HIS A 238 -4.86 8.88 -5.53
CA HIS A 238 -5.23 9.68 -4.37
C HIS A 238 -4.48 11.01 -4.27
N VAL A 239 -3.26 11.13 -4.83
CA VAL A 239 -2.54 12.42 -4.92
C VAL A 239 -3.25 13.38 -5.87
N PHE A 240 -3.73 12.85 -6.99
CA PHE A 240 -4.49 13.60 -7.99
C PHE A 240 -5.89 13.97 -7.52
N HIS A 241 -6.51 13.11 -6.71
CA HIS A 241 -7.76 13.42 -6.04
C HIS A 241 -7.61 14.65 -5.14
N ASP A 242 -6.59 14.66 -4.27
CA ASP A 242 -6.29 15.80 -3.41
C ASP A 242 -5.97 17.07 -4.22
N LEU A 243 -5.16 16.95 -5.27
CA LEU A 243 -4.83 18.07 -6.16
C LEU A 243 -6.08 18.65 -6.80
N LYS A 244 -6.98 17.81 -7.33
CA LYS A 244 -8.22 18.24 -7.97
C LYS A 244 -9.11 18.98 -6.97
N TYR A 245 -9.26 18.45 -5.76
CA TYR A 245 -10.05 19.09 -4.70
C TYR A 245 -9.44 20.45 -4.31
N PHE A 246 -8.12 20.52 -4.10
CA PHE A 246 -7.41 21.73 -3.73
C PHE A 246 -7.38 22.81 -4.83
N ILE A 247 -7.30 22.40 -6.10
CA ILE A 247 -7.37 23.32 -7.25
C ILE A 247 -8.78 23.88 -7.40
N GLY A 248 -9.80 23.07 -7.10
CA GLY A 248 -11.20 23.44 -7.19
C GLY A 248 -11.62 23.70 -8.64
N ARG A 249 -12.13 24.90 -8.91
CA ARG A 249 -12.62 25.28 -10.25
C ARG A 249 -11.58 26.01 -11.11
N ARG A 250 -10.36 26.18 -10.62
CA ARG A 250 -9.29 26.86 -11.37
C ARG A 250 -8.82 25.97 -12.51
N THR A 251 -8.59 26.57 -13.68
CA THR A 251 -8.16 25.86 -14.88
C THR A 251 -6.78 26.28 -15.38
N LYS A 252 -6.16 27.31 -14.78
CA LYS A 252 -4.87 27.87 -15.21
C LYS A 252 -4.12 28.51 -14.05
N GLY A 253 -2.80 28.62 -14.20
CA GLY A 253 -1.91 29.30 -13.25
C GLY A 253 -1.32 28.34 -12.21
N PHE A 254 -0.63 28.89 -11.20
CA PHE A 254 0.05 28.07 -10.20
C PHE A 254 -0.93 27.24 -9.37
N VAL A 255 -0.56 25.98 -9.11
CA VAL A 255 -1.30 25.09 -8.21
C VAL A 255 -1.28 25.67 -6.80
N PHE A 256 -0.09 25.98 -6.31
CA PHE A 256 0.18 26.48 -4.96
C PHE A 256 0.33 28.00 -4.97
N THR A 257 -0.72 28.70 -4.55
CA THR A 257 -0.74 30.17 -4.55
C THR A 257 -0.69 30.77 -3.14
N GLY A 258 -0.16 31.99 -3.06
CA GLY A 258 -0.30 32.88 -1.92
C GLY A 258 -1.65 33.60 -1.90
N ARG A 259 -1.82 34.52 -0.94
CA ARG A 259 -3.08 35.28 -0.79
C ARG A 259 -3.40 36.19 -2.00
N SER A 260 -2.38 36.65 -2.72
CA SER A 260 -2.52 37.48 -3.91
C SER A 260 -2.83 36.69 -5.18
N GLY A 261 -2.83 35.36 -5.13
CA GLY A 261 -2.92 34.50 -6.32
C GLY A 261 -1.58 34.27 -7.02
N ASP A 262 -0.50 34.93 -6.59
CA ASP A 262 0.85 34.66 -7.06
C ASP A 262 1.37 33.31 -6.53
N LYS A 263 2.47 32.83 -7.11
CA LYS A 263 3.21 31.67 -6.59
C LYS A 263 3.47 31.84 -5.09
N ILE A 264 3.23 30.77 -4.32
CA ILE A 264 3.50 30.79 -2.89
C ILE A 264 5.00 31.01 -2.61
N ASP A 265 5.29 31.81 -1.58
CA ASP A 265 6.66 31.99 -1.10
C ASP A 265 7.20 30.70 -0.45
N HIS A 266 8.42 30.32 -0.82
CA HIS A 266 9.09 29.10 -0.36
C HIS A 266 9.25 29.01 1.18
N THR A 267 9.28 30.13 1.89
CA THR A 267 9.41 30.14 3.36
C THR A 267 8.16 29.63 4.05
N VAL A 268 6.98 29.75 3.41
CA VAL A 268 5.70 29.33 4.00
C VAL A 268 5.64 27.82 4.24
N PRO A 269 5.79 26.94 3.23
CA PRO A 269 5.79 25.50 3.43
C PRO A 269 6.99 25.05 4.29
N TYR A 270 8.13 25.73 4.20
CA TYR A 270 9.29 25.43 5.04
C TYR A 270 9.03 25.64 6.53
N ARG A 271 8.44 26.80 6.90
CA ARG A 271 8.10 27.10 8.30
C ARG A 271 7.04 26.14 8.85
N ALA A 272 6.03 25.83 8.03
CA ALA A 272 4.99 24.86 8.40
C ALA A 272 5.61 23.49 8.70
N LEU A 273 6.50 22.99 7.82
CA LEU A 273 7.23 21.75 8.05
C LEU A 273 8.06 21.81 9.34
N LYS A 274 8.86 22.86 9.55
CA LYS A 274 9.70 22.99 10.75
C LYS A 274 8.88 22.96 12.05
N LEU A 275 7.71 23.57 12.05
CA LEU A 275 6.82 23.54 13.21
C LEU A 275 6.31 22.12 13.49
N ILE A 276 6.01 21.32 12.46
CA ILE A 276 5.59 19.92 12.63
C ILE A 276 6.75 19.03 13.06
N ILE A 277 7.93 19.18 12.45
CA ILE A 277 9.15 18.45 12.82
C ILE A 277 9.48 18.66 14.30
N SER A 278 9.40 19.90 14.79
CA SER A 278 9.60 20.20 16.21
C SER A 278 8.54 19.57 17.11
N LYS A 279 7.27 19.51 16.70
CA LYS A 279 6.19 18.87 17.47
C LYS A 279 6.35 17.35 17.57
N LEU A 280 6.95 16.74 16.54
CA LEU A 280 7.16 15.29 16.46
C LEU A 280 8.52 14.84 17.02
N ASP A 281 9.30 15.75 17.61
CA ASP A 281 10.65 15.51 18.13
C ASP A 281 11.58 14.84 17.08
N LEU A 282 11.44 15.28 15.83
CA LEU A 282 12.29 14.84 14.72
C LEU A 282 13.52 15.76 14.59
N ASP A 283 14.54 15.29 13.87
CA ASP A 283 15.78 16.03 13.63
C ASP A 283 15.48 17.49 13.18
N PRO A 284 15.91 18.52 13.92
CA PRO A 284 15.71 19.91 13.55
C PRO A 284 16.30 20.28 12.19
N ALA A 285 17.26 19.51 11.66
CA ALA A 285 17.82 19.67 10.33
C ALA A 285 16.90 19.16 9.21
N PHE A 286 15.81 18.45 9.52
CA PHE A 286 14.89 17.86 8.55
C PHE A 286 14.28 18.92 7.60
N THR A 287 14.30 18.63 6.31
CA THR A 287 13.81 19.49 5.22
C THR A 287 13.02 18.68 4.20
N PHE A 288 12.46 19.34 3.17
CA PHE A 288 11.80 18.65 2.06
C PHE A 288 12.70 17.64 1.33
N LYS A 289 14.03 17.85 1.33
CA LYS A 289 14.98 16.90 0.73
C LYS A 289 15.00 15.56 1.46
N ASP A 290 14.57 15.51 2.72
CA ASP A 290 14.59 14.28 3.52
C ASP A 290 13.42 13.34 3.18
N PHE A 291 12.36 13.82 2.50
CA PHE A 291 11.29 12.98 1.99
C PHE A 291 11.74 12.07 0.83
N VAL A 292 12.77 12.47 0.08
CA VAL A 292 13.23 11.75 -1.13
C VAL A 292 14.51 10.95 -0.92
N LYS A 293 15.15 11.03 0.26
CA LYS A 293 16.40 10.31 0.53
C LYS A 293 16.13 8.82 0.70
N ASN A 294 16.94 7.99 0.05
CA ASN A 294 16.97 6.55 0.28
C ASN A 294 18.01 6.19 1.34
N VAL A 295 17.84 5.03 1.99
CA VAL A 295 18.82 4.40 2.91
C VAL A 295 20.02 3.90 2.14
#